data_AF-A0A964JJ56-F1
#
_entry.id   AF-A0A964JJ56-F1
#
_cell.length_a   1.000
_cell.length_b   1.000
_cell.length_c   1.000
_cell.angle_alpha   90.00
_cell.angle_beta   90.00
_cell.angle_gamma   90.00
#
_symmetry.space_group_name_H-M   'P 1'
#
loop_
_entity.id
_entity.type
_entity.pdbx_description
1 polymer ?
#
loop_
_entity_poly.entity_id
_entity_poly.type
_entity_poly.pdbx_seq_one_letter_code
_entity_poly.pdbx_strand_id
1 'polypeptide(L)' 'MNPTPNLDIAGLEQVYDRLATAIDQAGPEKSELFLVKLALLNAKAIGRPVLFEAHIEAALKDLSI' A
#
# COMPACT_ATOMS: atom_id res chain seq x y z
N MET A 1 -8.33 -24.82 -8.77
CA MET A 1 -7.92 -23.95 -7.65
C MET A 1 -6.77 -23.10 -8.15
N ASN A 2 -7.01 -21.83 -8.44
CA ASN A 2 -5.90 -20.92 -8.74
C ASN A 2 -5.20 -20.61 -7.42
N PRO A 3 -3.88 -20.83 -7.28
CA PRO A 3 -3.16 -20.34 -6.13
C PRO A 3 -3.37 -18.83 -6.11
N THR A 4 -4.02 -18.32 -5.06
CA THR A 4 -3.89 -16.90 -4.71
C THR A 4 -2.39 -16.64 -4.64
N PRO A 5 -1.83 -15.76 -5.49
CA PRO A 5 -0.43 -15.41 -5.39
C PRO A 5 -0.28 -14.72 -4.04
N ASN A 6 0.16 -15.48 -3.04
CA ASN A 6 0.54 -14.90 -1.77
C ASN A 6 1.86 -14.20 -2.04
N LEU A 7 1.90 -12.89 -1.85
CA LEU A 7 3.13 -12.14 -2.02
C LEU A 7 4.10 -12.64 -0.94
N ASP A 8 5.14 -13.34 -1.36
CA ASP A 8 6.18 -13.81 -0.46
C ASP A 8 7.04 -12.64 0.03
N ILE A 9 7.95 -12.91 0.96
CA ILE A 9 8.81 -11.87 1.55
C ILE A 9 9.60 -11.14 0.46
N ALA A 10 10.13 -11.86 -0.53
CA ALA A 10 10.87 -11.28 -1.65
C ALA A 10 9.97 -10.39 -2.54
N GLY A 11 8.70 -10.76 -2.73
CA GLY A 11 7.71 -9.91 -3.39
C GLY A 11 7.40 -8.64 -2.59
N LEU A 12 7.30 -8.75 -1.26
CA LEU A 12 7.07 -7.60 -0.38
C LEU A 12 8.25 -6.61 -0.40
N GLU A 13 9.49 -7.11 -0.37
CA GLU A 13 10.71 -6.29 -0.49
C GLU A 13 10.73 -5.52 -1.82
N GLN A 14 10.43 -6.17 -2.93
CA GLN A 14 10.36 -5.51 -4.24
C GLN A 14 9.27 -4.42 -4.29
N VAL A 15 8.12 -4.66 -3.67
CA VAL A 15 7.05 -3.67 -3.57
C VAL A 15 7.50 -2.48 -2.71
N TYR A 16 8.18 -2.74 -1.59
CA TYR A 16 8.72 -1.70 -0.72
C TYR A 16 9.76 -0.84 -1.44
N ASP A 17 10.75 -1.47 -2.10
CA ASP A 17 11.78 -0.76 -2.87
C ASP A 17 11.18 0.10 -3.97
N ARG A 18 10.14 -0.42 -4.65
CA ARG A 18 9.43 0.36 -5.65
C ARG A 18 8.64 1.51 -5.06
N LEU A 19 8.02 1.32 -3.90
CA LEU A 19 7.30 2.37 -3.22
C LEU A 19 8.25 3.49 -2.78
N ALA A 20 9.39 3.16 -2.18
CA ALA A 20 10.42 4.12 -1.79
C ALA A 20 10.89 4.96 -2.98
N THR A 21 11.26 4.29 -4.09
CA THR A 21 11.66 4.98 -5.33
C THR A 21 10.57 5.91 -5.87
N ALA A 22 9.30 5.49 -5.81
CA ALA A 22 8.18 6.29 -6.32
C ALA A 22 7.86 7.50 -5.42
N ILE A 23 8.00 7.35 -4.09
CA ILE A 23 7.86 8.45 -3.13
C ILE A 23 8.95 9.50 -3.40
N ASP A 24 10.20 9.07 -3.59
CA ASP A 24 11.30 9.98 -3.91
C ASP A 24 11.07 10.75 -5.22
N GLN A 25 10.53 10.06 -6.24
CA GLN A 25 10.17 10.69 -7.52
C GLN A 25 9.00 11.67 -7.40
N ALA A 26 8.01 11.40 -6.55
CA ALA A 26 6.92 12.33 -6.29
C ALA A 26 7.43 13.60 -5.60
N GLY A 27 8.46 13.47 -4.77
CA GLY A 27 9.06 14.55 -4.01
C GLY A 27 8.24 14.92 -2.76
N PRO A 28 8.83 15.68 -1.82
CA PRO A 28 8.26 15.93 -0.50
C PRO A 28 6.93 16.69 -0.52
N GLU A 29 6.67 17.51 -1.55
CA GLU A 29 5.43 18.27 -1.68
C GLU A 29 4.25 17.42 -2.19
N LYS A 30 4.52 16.28 -2.84
CA LYS A 30 3.49 15.44 -3.48
C LYS A 30 3.47 14.00 -2.99
N SER A 31 4.38 13.62 -2.09
CA SER A 31 4.48 12.27 -1.53
C SER A 31 3.17 11.83 -0.88
N GLU A 32 2.57 12.67 -0.04
CA GLU A 32 1.27 12.38 0.59
C GLU A 32 0.15 12.20 -0.45
N LEU A 33 0.05 13.11 -1.41
CA LEU A 33 -0.95 13.03 -2.48
C LEU A 33 -0.77 11.76 -3.33
N PHE A 34 0.48 11.39 -3.62
CA PHE A 34 0.82 10.15 -4.32
C PHE A 34 0.38 8.93 -3.52
N LEU A 35 0.71 8.86 -2.22
CA LEU A 35 0.35 7.75 -1.34
C LEU A 35 -1.17 7.59 -1.20
N VAL A 36 -1.90 8.69 -1.02
CA VAL A 36 -3.37 8.67 -0.98
C VAL A 36 -3.93 8.15 -2.30
N LYS A 37 -3.43 8.63 -3.44
CA LYS A 37 -3.88 8.18 -4.76
C LYS A 37 -3.58 6.70 -5.00
N LEU A 38 -2.41 6.23 -4.59
CA LEU A 38 -2.04 4.81 -4.66
C LEU A 38 -2.96 3.96 -3.77
N ALA A 39 -3.24 4.40 -2.54
CA ALA A 39 -4.14 3.71 -1.63
C ALA A 39 -5.57 3.60 -2.21
N LEU A 40 -6.10 4.68 -2.80
CA LEU A 40 -7.41 4.67 -3.45
C LEU A 40 -7.47 3.75 -4.68
N LEU A 41 -6.41 3.71 -5.49
CA LEU A 41 -6.31 2.77 -6.62
C LEU A 41 -6.31 1.31 -6.14
N ASN A 42 -5.59 1.02 -5.05
CA ASN A 42 -5.61 -0.31 -4.43
C ASN A 42 -6.98 -0.64 -3.83
N ALA A 43 -7.65 0.30 -3.15
CA ALA A 43 -9.01 0.10 -2.63
C ALA A 43 -9.99 -0.26 -3.76
N LYS A 44 -9.89 0.42 -4.91
CA LYS A 44 -10.66 0.13 -6.11
C LYS A 44 -10.35 -1.26 -6.69
N ALA A 45 -9.09 -1.66 -6.70
CA ALA A 45 -8.66 -2.98 -7.18
C ALA A 45 -9.11 -4.13 -6.26
N ILE A 46 -9.05 -3.92 -4.94
CA ILE A 46 -9.52 -4.87 -3.92
C ILE A 46 -11.04 -5.03 -4.00
N GLY A 47 -11.77 -3.95 -4.26
CA GLY A 47 -13.23 -3.95 -4.39
C GLY A 47 -13.98 -4.25 -3.09
N ARG A 48 -13.29 -4.22 -1.94
CA ARG A 48 -13.85 -4.51 -0.61
C ARG A 48 -13.57 -3.34 0.34
N PRO A 49 -14.52 -2.42 0.55
CA PRO A 49 -14.29 -1.22 1.36
C PRO A 49 -13.97 -1.54 2.83
N VAL A 50 -14.66 -2.52 3.42
CA VAL A 50 -14.42 -2.94 4.83
C VAL A 50 -13.00 -3.50 5.03
N LEU A 51 -12.47 -4.21 4.04
CA LEU A 51 -11.10 -4.74 4.12
C LEU A 51 -10.07 -3.59 4.03
N PHE A 52 -10.33 -2.60 3.19
CA PHE A 52 -9.48 -1.42 3.09
C PHE A 52 -9.50 -0.58 4.37
N GLU A 53 -10.67 -0.41 4.99
CA GLU A 53 -10.82 0.25 6.30
C GLU A 53 -10.04 -0.50 7.39
N ALA A 54 -10.14 -1.83 7.44
CA ALA A 54 -9.35 -2.64 8.37
C ALA A 54 -7.83 -2.49 8.15
N HIS A 55 -7.38 -2.31 6.90
CA HIS A 55 -5.97 -2.03 6.61
C HIS A 55 -5.53 -0.63 7.08
N ILE A 56 -6.41 0.38 7.00
CA ILE A 56 -6.14 1.71 7.56
C ILE A 56 -5.96 1.61 9.07
N GLU A 57 -6.89 0.97 9.78
CA GLU A 57 -6.80 0.80 11.24
C GLU A 57 -5.53 0.04 11.65
N ALA A 58 -5.20 -1.03 10.93
CA ALA A 58 -3.99 -1.81 11.18
C ALA A 58 -2.72 -0.96 11.00
N ALA A 59 -2.63 -0.17 9.92
CA ALA A 59 -1.49 0.72 9.66
C ALA A 59 -1.38 1.83 10.72
N LEU A 60 -2.49 2.43 11.14
CA LEU A 60 -2.50 3.44 12.22
C LEU A 60 -2.05 2.87 13.55
N LYS A 61 -2.46 1.63 13.86
CA LYS A 61 -2.05 0.93 15.07
C LYS A 61 -0.56 0.58 15.06
N ASP A 62 -0.02 0.18 13.91
CA ASP A 62 1.41 -0.15 13.77
C ASP A 62 2.32 1.09 13.96
N LEU A 63 1.85 2.26 13.52
CA LEU A 63 2.55 3.54 13.71
C LEU A 63 2.46 4.09 15.14
N SER A 64 1.42 3.68 15.88
CA SER A 64 1.20 4.10 17.26
C SER A 64 1.87 3.09 18.20
N ILE A 65 3.09 3.42 18.64
CA ILE A 65 3.89 2.64 19.59
C ILE A 65 3.15 2.49 20.94
#